data_AF-A0A147BAU3-F1
#
_entry.id   AF-A0A147BAU3-F1
#
_cell.length_a   1.000
_cell.length_b   1.000
_cell.length_c   1.000
_cell.angle_alpha   90.00
_cell.angle_beta   90.00
_cell.angle_gamma   90.00
#
_symmetry.space_group_name_H-M   'P 1'
#
loop_
_entity.id
_entity.type
_entity.pdbx_description
1 polymer ?
#
loop_
_entity_poly.entity_id
_entity_poly.type
_entity_poly.pdbx_seq_one_letter_code
_entity_poly.pdbx_strand_id
1 'polypeptide(L)'
;ELRSFLLYVGPVVLKSLLPKTHYEHFLLLHVAIRILASPAYYVCHNSFARGLLRYFVQQFGTSALYGPKQLTYNVHTLSHLAEECLIHGPLDAFSAFGFENFLGKLKKMLRTRNNPLAQVSRRLSEHAGPASLQAATKAHAIKEGQCYLLNDRPAVIVKVCRISCDVAALTNPRDFFKVPAHSSAIDIYKTDVQSTTTKSWPQDAVRNAPRCLQLPYKKGFVVTPLLHLQG
;
A
#
# COMPACT_ATOMS: atom_id res chain seq x y z
N GLU A 1 6.50 -1.35 8.52
CA GLU A 1 7.12 -0.07 8.11
C GLU A 1 7.59 -0.11 6.65
N LEU A 2 8.28 -1.18 6.21
CA LEU A 2 8.76 -1.36 4.83
C LEU A 2 7.62 -1.46 3.82
N ARG A 3 6.53 -2.14 4.19
CA ARG A 3 5.34 -2.24 3.33
C ARG A 3 4.75 -0.88 2.98
N SER A 4 4.50 -0.04 3.99
CA SER A 4 3.88 1.28 3.78
C SER A 4 4.77 2.18 2.93
N PHE A 5 6.09 2.06 3.10
CA PHE A 5 7.05 2.70 2.22
C PHE A 5 6.91 2.19 0.78
N LEU A 6 7.03 0.88 0.56
CA LEU A 6 7.03 0.32 -0.79
C LEU A 6 5.72 0.56 -1.54
N LEU A 7 4.57 0.41 -0.89
CA LEU A 7 3.26 0.49 -1.57
C LEU A 7 2.68 1.90 -1.69
N TYR A 8 3.10 2.84 -0.85
CA TYR A 8 2.43 4.14 -0.75
C TYR A 8 3.39 5.33 -0.78
N VAL A 9 4.36 5.37 0.14
CA VAL A 9 5.15 6.58 0.38
C VAL A 9 6.36 6.69 -0.55
N GLY A 10 7.02 5.57 -0.83
CA GLY A 10 8.27 5.47 -1.60
C GLY A 10 8.20 6.11 -2.99
N PRO A 11 7.17 5.86 -3.82
CA PRO A 11 7.04 6.50 -5.13
C PRO A 11 7.01 8.02 -5.05
N VAL A 12 6.43 8.59 -3.99
CA VAL A 12 6.31 10.04 -3.84
C VAL A 12 7.62 10.64 -3.36
N VAL A 13 8.21 10.06 -2.30
CA VAL A 13 9.40 10.60 -1.63
C VAL A 13 10.67 10.42 -2.47
N LEU A 14 10.84 9.27 -3.10
CA LEU A 14 12.07 8.96 -3.85
C LEU A 14 12.19 9.73 -5.16
N LYS A 15 11.08 10.25 -5.71
CA LYS A 15 11.04 10.90 -7.03
C LYS A 15 11.95 12.12 -7.16
N SER A 16 12.19 12.84 -6.08
CA SER A 16 13.09 14.00 -6.05
C SER A 16 14.45 13.71 -5.41
N LEU A 17 14.65 12.51 -4.86
CA LEU A 17 15.86 12.13 -4.14
C LEU A 17 16.78 11.21 -4.95
N LEU A 18 16.21 10.36 -5.81
CA LEU A 18 16.96 9.42 -6.62
C LEU A 18 17.22 9.95 -8.03
N PRO A 19 18.36 9.58 -8.65
CA PRO A 19 18.53 9.72 -10.08
C PRO A 19 17.40 9.03 -10.85
N LYS A 20 17.07 9.56 -12.04
CA LYS A 20 15.94 9.08 -12.85
C LYS A 20 15.97 7.56 -13.06
N THR A 21 17.14 7.00 -13.38
CA THR A 21 17.34 5.56 -13.63
C THR A 21 17.04 4.72 -12.40
N HIS A 22 17.55 5.11 -11.23
CA HIS A 22 17.28 4.43 -9.95
C HIS A 22 15.81 4.55 -9.53
N TYR A 23 15.19 5.71 -9.77
CA TYR A 23 13.77 5.92 -9.48
C TYR A 23 12.87 5.05 -10.38
N GLU A 24 13.13 5.01 -11.69
CA GLU A 24 12.38 4.15 -12.62
C GLU A 24 12.57 2.67 -12.28
N HIS A 25 13.79 2.26 -11.89
CA HIS A 25 14.06 0.91 -11.41
C HIS A 25 13.28 0.57 -10.12
N PHE A 26 13.24 1.50 -9.15
CA PHE A 26 12.38 1.36 -7.97
C PHE A 26 10.88 1.22 -8.34
N LEU A 27 10.41 1.97 -9.34
CA LEU A 27 9.02 1.89 -9.77
C LEU A 27 8.64 0.51 -10.34
N LEU A 28 9.58 -0.24 -10.94
CA LEU A 28 9.34 -1.63 -11.34
C LEU A 28 8.87 -2.48 -10.15
N LEU A 29 9.63 -2.41 -9.04
CA LEU A 29 9.34 -3.15 -7.83
C LEU A 29 8.03 -2.65 -7.19
N HIS A 30 7.86 -1.34 -7.08
CA HIS A 30 6.64 -0.75 -6.53
C HIS A 30 5.38 -1.24 -7.27
N VAL A 31 5.37 -1.12 -8.61
CA VAL A 31 4.20 -1.49 -9.42
C VAL A 31 3.93 -2.99 -9.34
N ALA A 32 4.97 -3.82 -9.47
CA ALA A 32 4.80 -5.27 -9.40
C ALA A 32 4.25 -5.72 -8.05
N ILE A 33 4.82 -5.24 -6.94
CA ILE A 33 4.38 -5.60 -5.60
C ILE A 33 3.00 -5.05 -5.29
N ARG A 34 2.64 -3.86 -5.81
CA ARG A 34 1.28 -3.31 -5.69
C ARG A 34 0.25 -4.17 -6.42
N ILE A 35 0.56 -4.66 -7.61
CA ILE A 35 -0.30 -5.58 -8.36
C ILE A 35 -0.49 -6.88 -7.56
N LEU A 36 0.60 -7.50 -7.13
CA LEU A 36 0.56 -8.79 -6.42
C LEU A 36 -0.10 -8.70 -5.04
N ALA A 37 -0.03 -7.53 -4.39
CA ALA A 37 -0.71 -7.27 -3.11
C ALA A 37 -2.21 -6.97 -3.26
N SER A 38 -2.69 -6.63 -4.46
CA SER A 38 -4.09 -6.27 -4.69
C SER A 38 -4.94 -7.52 -4.98
N PRO A 39 -5.98 -7.82 -4.18
CA PRO A 39 -6.92 -8.90 -4.48
C PRO A 39 -7.60 -8.74 -5.85
N ALA A 40 -7.78 -7.50 -6.33
CA ALA A 40 -8.39 -7.23 -7.62
C ALA A 40 -7.45 -7.47 -8.82
N TYR A 41 -6.12 -7.40 -8.62
CA TYR A 41 -5.15 -7.40 -9.72
C TYR A 41 -4.18 -8.58 -9.76
N TYR A 42 -3.95 -9.27 -8.64
CA TYR A 42 -2.87 -10.26 -8.53
C TYR A 42 -2.99 -11.42 -9.53
N VAL A 43 -4.20 -11.76 -9.98
CA VAL A 43 -4.46 -12.80 -11.00
C VAL A 43 -4.39 -12.21 -12.41
N CYS A 44 -5.23 -11.22 -12.72
CA CYS A 44 -5.39 -10.71 -14.08
C CYS A 44 -4.16 -9.97 -14.61
N HIS A 45 -3.35 -9.37 -13.73
CA HIS A 45 -2.11 -8.67 -14.09
C HIS A 45 -0.85 -9.42 -13.64
N ASN A 46 -0.98 -10.71 -13.27
CA ASN A 46 0.13 -11.50 -12.74
C ASN A 46 1.32 -11.57 -13.70
N SER A 47 1.05 -11.86 -14.98
CA SER A 47 2.07 -12.00 -16.02
C SER A 47 2.89 -10.71 -16.21
N PHE A 48 2.23 -9.55 -16.12
CA PHE A 48 2.88 -8.25 -16.18
C PHE A 48 3.76 -8.01 -14.94
N ALA A 49 3.22 -8.24 -13.73
CA ALA A 49 4.00 -8.12 -12.50
C ALA A 49 5.23 -9.04 -12.49
N ARG A 50 5.10 -10.27 -12.98
CA ARG A 50 6.22 -11.20 -13.17
C ARG A 50 7.30 -10.63 -14.11
N GLY A 51 6.90 -10.08 -15.25
CA GLY A 51 7.81 -9.43 -16.19
C GLY A 51 8.59 -8.30 -15.53
N LEU A 52 7.91 -7.46 -14.75
CA LEU A 52 8.53 -6.37 -13.99
C LEU A 52 9.54 -6.87 -12.95
N LEU A 53 9.21 -7.91 -12.18
CA LEU A 53 10.12 -8.46 -11.17
C LEU A 53 11.36 -9.11 -11.82
N ARG A 54 11.17 -9.87 -12.90
CA ARG A 54 12.30 -10.46 -13.64
C ARG A 54 13.21 -9.38 -14.19
N TYR A 55 12.64 -8.33 -14.81
CA TYR A 55 13.41 -7.21 -15.32
C TYR A 55 14.12 -6.44 -14.20
N PHE A 56 13.45 -6.21 -13.05
CA PHE A 56 14.05 -5.59 -11.87
C PHE A 56 15.30 -6.36 -11.41
N VAL A 57 15.20 -7.69 -11.24
CA VAL A 57 16.31 -8.55 -10.81
C VAL A 57 17.46 -8.55 -11.82
N GLN A 58 17.15 -8.64 -13.11
CA GLN A 58 18.16 -8.58 -14.18
C GLN A 58 18.93 -7.27 -14.15
N GLN A 59 18.23 -6.12 -14.04
CA GLN A 59 18.86 -4.80 -14.00
C GLN A 59 19.61 -4.55 -12.68
N PHE A 60 19.17 -5.15 -11.58
CA PHE A 60 19.79 -4.99 -10.26
C PHE A 60 21.27 -5.42 -10.27
N GLY A 61 21.59 -6.53 -10.95
CA GLY A 61 22.95 -7.07 -11.04
C GLY A 61 23.87 -6.34 -12.03
N THR A 62 23.38 -5.35 -12.79
CA THR A 62 24.19 -4.62 -13.77
C THR A 62 25.12 -3.61 -13.08
N SER A 63 26.32 -3.42 -13.61
CA SER A 63 27.30 -2.42 -13.14
C SER A 63 26.81 -0.98 -13.29
N ALA A 64 25.82 -0.72 -14.17
CA ALA A 64 25.28 0.60 -14.41
C ALA A 64 24.35 1.12 -13.29
N LEU A 65 23.79 0.24 -12.45
CA LEU A 65 22.83 0.62 -11.41
C LEU A 65 23.37 0.42 -9.99
N TYR A 66 23.69 -0.83 -9.62
CA TYR A 66 24.13 -1.19 -8.25
C TYR A 66 25.40 -2.05 -8.24
N GLY A 67 25.72 -2.74 -9.34
CA GLY A 67 26.87 -3.62 -9.45
C GLY A 67 26.57 -5.10 -9.17
N PRO A 68 27.32 -6.03 -9.78
CA PRO A 68 27.06 -7.47 -9.69
C PRO A 68 27.21 -8.02 -8.27
N LYS A 69 28.01 -7.35 -7.41
CA LYS A 69 28.21 -7.73 -6.01
C LYS A 69 26.99 -7.44 -5.11
N GLN A 70 25.99 -6.69 -5.60
CA GLN A 70 24.78 -6.37 -4.85
C GLN A 70 23.65 -7.40 -5.07
N LEU A 71 23.77 -8.28 -6.07
CA LEU A 71 22.77 -9.30 -6.36
C LEU A 71 22.83 -10.42 -5.30
N THR A 72 22.12 -10.22 -4.20
CA THR A 72 21.95 -11.23 -3.16
C THR A 72 20.84 -12.21 -3.53
N TYR A 73 20.85 -13.39 -2.91
CA TYR A 73 19.79 -14.41 -3.06
C TYR A 73 18.38 -13.84 -2.84
N ASN A 74 18.22 -12.93 -1.87
CA ASN A 74 16.96 -12.26 -1.56
C ASN A 74 16.40 -11.42 -2.71
N VAL A 75 17.26 -10.91 -3.60
CA VAL A 75 16.80 -10.18 -4.79
C VAL A 75 16.30 -11.17 -5.83
N HIS A 76 16.98 -12.32 -5.98
CA HIS A 76 16.56 -13.36 -6.92
C HIS A 76 15.19 -13.96 -6.57
N THR A 77 14.91 -14.19 -5.28
CA THR A 77 13.61 -14.75 -4.86
C THR A 77 12.41 -13.89 -5.25
N LEU A 78 12.60 -12.58 -5.46
CA LEU A 78 11.55 -11.69 -5.96
C LEU A 78 10.99 -12.15 -7.31
N SER A 79 11.78 -12.78 -8.18
CA SER A 79 11.29 -13.19 -9.50
C SER A 79 10.24 -14.30 -9.46
N HIS A 80 10.09 -14.99 -8.32
CA HIS A 80 9.12 -16.08 -8.13
C HIS A 80 7.84 -15.65 -7.43
N LEU A 81 7.79 -14.43 -6.87
CA LEU A 81 6.64 -13.96 -6.09
C LEU A 81 5.32 -14.00 -6.86
N ALA A 82 5.37 -13.81 -8.18
CA ALA A 82 4.18 -13.83 -9.01
C ALA A 82 3.54 -15.22 -9.06
N GLU A 83 4.34 -16.27 -9.24
CA GLU A 83 3.91 -17.67 -9.16
C GLU A 83 3.37 -18.02 -7.77
N GLU A 84 4.07 -17.61 -6.71
CA GLU A 84 3.63 -17.85 -5.34
C GLU A 84 2.26 -17.24 -5.06
N CYS A 85 1.95 -16.06 -5.62
CA CYS A 85 0.64 -15.44 -5.45
C CYS A 85 -0.50 -16.21 -6.14
N LEU A 86 -0.20 -16.94 -7.23
CA LEU A 86 -1.23 -17.77 -7.88
C LEU A 86 -1.58 -19.01 -7.04
N ILE A 87 -0.64 -19.49 -6.22
CA ILE A 87 -0.82 -20.66 -5.35
C ILE A 87 -1.41 -20.24 -3.99
N HIS A 88 -0.93 -19.15 -3.42
CA HIS A 88 -1.20 -18.75 -2.03
C HIS A 88 -2.17 -17.56 -1.88
N GLY A 89 -2.66 -17.01 -2.99
CA GLY A 89 -3.49 -15.81 -3.00
C GLY A 89 -2.68 -14.51 -3.09
N PRO A 90 -3.28 -13.33 -2.91
CA PRO A 90 -2.55 -12.07 -2.99
C PRO A 90 -1.42 -12.02 -1.95
N LEU A 91 -0.38 -11.23 -2.22
CA LEU A 91 0.84 -11.18 -1.41
C LEU A 91 0.55 -10.93 0.09
N ASP A 92 -0.50 -10.18 0.42
CA ASP A 92 -0.94 -9.93 1.79
C ASP A 92 -1.36 -11.18 2.57
N ALA A 93 -1.81 -12.23 1.88
CA ALA A 93 -2.30 -13.46 2.49
C ALA A 93 -1.17 -14.32 3.09
N PHE A 94 0.04 -14.25 2.52
CA PHE A 94 1.15 -15.13 2.91
C PHE A 94 2.48 -14.41 3.18
N SER A 95 2.59 -13.13 2.82
CA SER A 95 3.80 -12.36 3.11
C SER A 95 3.94 -12.06 4.60
N ALA A 96 5.19 -11.88 5.03
CA ALA A 96 5.48 -11.50 6.40
C ALA A 96 5.13 -10.03 6.73
N PHE A 97 4.49 -9.29 5.81
CA PHE A 97 4.09 -7.90 6.06
C PHE A 97 3.14 -7.76 7.25
N GLY A 98 2.25 -8.74 7.46
CA GLY A 98 1.39 -8.79 8.66
C GLY A 98 2.19 -8.97 9.95
N PHE A 99 3.33 -9.66 9.87
CA PHE A 99 4.22 -9.91 11.02
C PHE A 99 5.15 -8.74 11.34
N GLU A 100 5.41 -7.78 10.44
CA GLU A 100 6.24 -6.60 10.79
C GLU A 100 5.64 -5.80 11.95
N ASN A 101 4.32 -5.57 11.90
CA ASN A 101 3.61 -4.85 12.97
C ASN A 101 3.56 -5.69 14.25
N PHE A 102 3.41 -7.01 14.12
CA PHE A 102 3.37 -7.93 15.26
C PHE A 102 4.75 -8.08 15.91
N LEU A 103 5.84 -8.14 15.13
CA LEU A 103 7.23 -8.12 15.59
C LEU A 103 7.54 -6.82 16.33
N GLY A 104 7.04 -5.67 15.84
CA GLY A 104 7.12 -4.40 16.56
C GLY A 104 6.43 -4.44 17.94
N LYS A 105 5.26 -5.10 18.04
CA LYS A 105 4.56 -5.32 19.32
C LYS A 105 5.32 -6.31 20.22
N LEU A 106 5.73 -7.46 19.68
CA LEU A 106 6.55 -8.46 20.37
C LEU A 106 7.84 -7.85 20.93
N LYS A 107 8.53 -7.01 20.15
CA LYS A 107 9.75 -6.33 20.59
C LYS A 107 9.49 -5.40 21.78
N LYS A 108 8.33 -4.74 21.83
CA LYS A 108 7.92 -3.92 22.99
C LYS A 108 7.57 -4.76 24.23
N MET A 109 7.21 -6.04 24.05
CA MET A 109 6.93 -6.98 25.15
C MET A 109 8.22 -7.60 25.73
N LEU A 110 9.33 -7.51 25.01
CA LEU A 110 10.65 -7.97 25.42
C LEU A 110 11.41 -6.83 26.11
N ARG A 111 11.56 -6.92 27.43
CA ARG A 111 12.29 -5.92 28.23
C ARG A 111 13.78 -6.24 28.37
N THR A 112 14.13 -7.52 28.30
CA THR A 112 15.52 -8.01 28.37
C THR A 112 15.75 -9.17 27.39
N ARG A 113 17.01 -9.50 27.08
CA ARG A 113 17.36 -10.62 26.20
C ARG A 113 17.19 -12.00 26.84
N ASN A 114 16.98 -12.07 28.16
CA ASN A 114 16.91 -13.33 28.90
C ASN A 114 15.49 -13.90 28.88
N ASN A 115 15.32 -15.17 28.53
CA ASN A 115 14.03 -15.87 28.54
C ASN A 115 12.91 -15.12 27.76
N PRO A 116 13.14 -14.78 26.47
CA PRO A 116 12.22 -13.97 25.68
C PRO A 116 10.82 -14.60 25.54
N LEU A 117 10.76 -15.92 25.38
CA LEU A 117 9.49 -16.66 25.29
C LEU A 117 8.67 -16.55 26.59
N ALA A 118 9.32 -16.69 27.75
CA ALA A 118 8.64 -16.56 29.05
C ALA A 118 8.16 -15.13 29.31
N GLN A 119 8.93 -14.12 28.87
CA GLN A 119 8.50 -12.71 28.96
C GLN A 119 7.25 -12.46 28.11
N VAL A 120 7.26 -12.90 26.85
CA VAL A 120 6.11 -12.74 25.95
C VAL A 120 4.90 -13.51 26.48
N SER A 121 5.08 -14.76 26.91
CA SER A 121 4.01 -15.59 27.47
C SER A 121 3.34 -14.93 28.69
N ARG A 122 4.11 -14.47 29.67
CA ARG A 122 3.55 -13.77 30.85
C ARG A 122 2.81 -12.50 30.46
N ARG A 123 3.37 -11.70 29.53
CA ARG A 123 2.72 -10.47 29.04
C ARG A 123 1.43 -10.77 28.29
N LEU A 124 1.38 -11.83 27.48
CA LEU A 124 0.15 -12.26 26.83
C LEU A 124 -0.90 -12.70 27.85
N SER A 125 -0.52 -13.45 28.88
CA SER A 125 -1.42 -13.84 29.97
C SER A 125 -1.94 -12.64 30.78
N GLU A 126 -1.13 -11.61 30.99
CA GLU A 126 -1.57 -10.35 31.63
C GLU A 126 -2.63 -9.61 30.80
N HIS A 127 -2.59 -9.71 29.47
CA HIS A 127 -3.55 -9.06 28.57
C HIS A 127 -4.77 -9.94 28.23
N ALA A 128 -4.70 -11.24 28.51
CA ALA A 128 -5.78 -12.20 28.33
C ALA A 128 -6.67 -12.26 29.58
N GLY A 129 -7.34 -11.14 29.89
CA GLY A 129 -8.58 -11.19 30.69
C GLY A 129 -9.69 -11.95 29.92
N PRO A 130 -10.84 -12.24 30.54
CA PRO A 130 -11.92 -13.08 29.97
C PRO A 130 -12.72 -12.37 28.86
N ALA A 131 -12.04 -11.80 27.87
CA ALA A 131 -12.61 -11.32 26.63
C ALA A 131 -11.79 -11.90 25.48
N SER A 132 -12.45 -12.78 24.74
CA SER A 132 -12.01 -13.45 23.53
C SER A 132 -11.21 -12.55 22.59
N LEU A 133 -10.14 -13.11 22.02
CA LEU A 133 -9.51 -12.64 20.79
C LEU A 133 -10.45 -12.88 19.60
N GLN A 134 -11.62 -12.24 19.61
CA GLN A 134 -12.37 -12.00 18.40
C GLN A 134 -12.08 -10.57 17.99
N ALA A 135 -11.10 -10.40 17.10
CA ALA A 135 -10.96 -9.17 16.35
C ALA A 135 -12.16 -9.08 15.40
N ALA A 136 -13.31 -8.65 15.91
CA ALA A 136 -14.41 -8.21 15.07
C ALA A 136 -13.87 -7.09 14.19
N THR A 137 -13.94 -7.25 12.87
CA THR A 137 -13.64 -6.22 11.88
C THR A 137 -14.62 -5.08 12.13
N LYS A 138 -14.26 -4.13 13.00
CA LYS A 138 -15.07 -2.93 13.20
C LYS A 138 -15.05 -2.18 11.88
N ALA A 139 -16.21 -2.07 11.23
CA ALA A 139 -16.39 -1.29 10.02
C ALA A 139 -15.74 0.10 10.22
N HIS A 140 -14.82 0.46 9.33
CA HIS A 140 -14.06 1.71 9.47
C HIS A 140 -15.03 2.90 9.42
N ALA A 141 -15.00 3.74 10.45
CA ALA A 141 -15.89 4.91 10.52
C ALA A 141 -15.45 5.96 9.47
N ILE A 142 -16.40 6.42 8.68
CA ILE A 142 -16.22 7.53 7.74
C ILE A 142 -16.02 8.80 8.56
N LYS A 143 -14.98 9.56 8.23
CA LYS A 143 -14.61 10.81 8.92
C LYS A 143 -14.27 11.89 7.89
N GLU A 144 -14.47 13.13 8.29
CA GLU A 144 -14.04 14.29 7.52
C GLU A 144 -12.53 14.26 7.27
N GLY A 145 -12.11 14.78 6.12
CA GLY A 145 -10.73 14.74 5.62
C GLY A 145 -10.29 13.39 5.04
N GLN A 146 -11.08 12.33 5.13
CA GLN A 146 -10.74 11.05 4.50
C GLN A 146 -10.92 11.11 2.97
N CYS A 147 -9.99 10.50 2.24
CA CYS A 147 -10.01 10.42 0.78
C CYS A 147 -10.51 9.04 0.32
N TYR A 148 -11.29 9.01 -0.77
CA TYR A 148 -11.87 7.83 -1.40
C TYR A 148 -11.79 7.92 -2.93
N LEU A 149 -11.88 6.78 -3.62
CA LEU A 149 -12.14 6.73 -5.06
C LEU A 149 -13.64 6.52 -5.30
N LEU A 150 -14.35 7.57 -5.68
CA LEU A 150 -15.77 7.51 -6.03
C LEU A 150 -15.91 7.54 -7.54
N ASN A 151 -16.46 6.46 -8.13
CA ASN A 151 -16.52 6.26 -9.59
C ASN A 151 -15.15 6.52 -10.25
N ASP A 152 -14.09 5.90 -9.73
CA ASP A 152 -12.71 6.03 -10.22
C ASP A 152 -12.14 7.46 -10.19
N ARG A 153 -12.74 8.34 -9.38
CA ARG A 153 -12.26 9.73 -9.19
C ARG A 153 -11.89 9.97 -7.72
N PRO A 154 -10.67 10.48 -7.46
CA PRO A 154 -10.27 10.87 -6.11
C PRO A 154 -11.14 11.98 -5.53
N ALA A 155 -11.65 11.77 -4.33
CA ALA A 155 -12.54 12.71 -3.65
C ALA A 155 -12.36 12.66 -2.12
N VAL A 156 -12.59 13.79 -1.46
CA VAL A 156 -12.38 13.96 -0.01
C VAL A 156 -13.69 14.26 0.68
N ILE A 157 -13.95 13.60 1.80
CA ILE A 157 -15.10 13.85 2.66
C ILE A 157 -14.91 15.20 3.34
N VAL A 158 -15.77 16.16 3.02
CA VAL A 158 -15.78 17.49 3.63
C VAL A 158 -16.66 17.50 4.87
N LYS A 159 -17.83 16.83 4.80
CA LYS A 159 -18.79 16.78 5.90
C LYS A 159 -19.46 15.42 5.98
N VAL A 160 -19.64 14.90 7.19
CA VAL A 160 -20.42 13.68 7.43
C VAL A 160 -21.79 14.04 7.99
N CYS A 161 -22.85 13.70 7.25
CA CYS A 161 -24.24 13.84 7.68
C CYS A 161 -24.79 12.51 8.18
N ARG A 162 -26.06 12.44 8.60
CA ARG A 162 -26.64 11.22 9.23
C ARG A 162 -26.70 10.01 8.27
N ILE A 163 -26.99 10.25 6.99
CA ILE A 163 -27.16 9.21 5.95
C ILE A 163 -26.33 9.47 4.68
N SER A 164 -25.69 10.63 4.59
CA SER A 164 -24.89 11.05 3.43
C SER A 164 -23.58 11.70 3.87
N CYS A 165 -22.68 11.91 2.92
CA CYS A 165 -21.45 12.67 3.07
C CYS A 165 -21.38 13.73 1.97
N ASP A 166 -20.99 14.95 2.33
CA ASP A 166 -20.61 15.95 1.33
C ASP A 166 -19.16 15.71 0.93
N VAL A 167 -18.94 15.53 -0.37
CA VAL A 167 -17.65 15.13 -0.92
C VAL A 167 -17.17 16.17 -1.92
N ALA A 168 -15.93 16.63 -1.75
CA ALA A 168 -15.24 17.47 -2.72
C ALA A 168 -14.33 16.62 -3.61
N ALA A 169 -14.48 16.73 -4.93
CA ALA A 169 -13.58 16.07 -5.86
C ALA A 169 -12.18 16.71 -5.82
N LEU A 170 -11.14 15.90 -5.98
CA LEU A 170 -9.79 16.41 -6.24
C LEU A 170 -9.63 16.69 -7.74
N THR A 171 -9.24 17.92 -8.05
CA THR A 171 -9.22 18.42 -9.42
C THR A 171 -8.04 17.89 -10.24
N ASN A 172 -8.22 17.86 -11.56
CA ASN A 172 -7.19 17.51 -12.55
C ASN A 172 -6.44 16.18 -12.27
N PRO A 173 -7.15 15.05 -12.08
CA PRO A 173 -6.50 13.75 -11.87
C PRO A 173 -5.75 13.32 -13.13
N ARG A 174 -4.48 12.97 -12.97
CA ARG A 174 -3.57 12.55 -14.04
C ARG A 174 -2.52 11.58 -13.53
N ASP A 175 -1.81 10.92 -14.44
CA ASP A 175 -0.74 10.00 -14.06
C ASP A 175 0.35 10.72 -13.24
N PHE A 176 0.69 10.12 -12.10
CA PHE A 176 1.82 10.52 -11.30
C PHE A 176 3.14 10.06 -11.94
N PHE A 177 3.17 8.86 -12.53
CA PHE A 177 4.27 8.35 -13.35
C PHE A 177 3.71 7.56 -14.54
N LYS A 178 4.52 7.43 -15.61
CA LYS A 178 4.16 6.69 -16.84
C LYS A 178 4.99 5.44 -17.09
N VAL A 179 6.04 5.23 -16.29
CA VAL A 179 6.96 4.10 -16.37
C VAL A 179 6.93 3.40 -15.01
N PRO A 180 6.83 2.06 -14.96
CA PRO A 180 6.71 1.13 -16.09
C PRO A 180 5.32 1.08 -16.74
N ALA A 181 4.32 1.67 -16.11
CA ALA A 181 2.97 1.81 -16.64
C ALA A 181 2.39 3.16 -16.21
N HIS A 182 1.31 3.58 -16.86
CA HIS A 182 0.48 4.70 -16.40
C HIS A 182 0.01 4.41 -14.97
N SER A 183 0.33 5.30 -14.03
CA SER A 183 0.02 5.07 -12.62
C SER A 183 -1.49 4.97 -12.36
N SER A 184 -2.32 5.57 -13.22
CA SER A 184 -3.78 5.40 -13.22
C SER A 184 -4.23 3.95 -13.46
N ALA A 185 -3.44 3.12 -14.14
CA ALA A 185 -3.77 1.70 -14.35
C ALA A 185 -3.74 0.87 -13.05
N ILE A 186 -3.16 1.42 -11.99
CA ILE A 186 -3.15 0.86 -10.62
C ILE A 186 -3.73 1.85 -9.61
N ASP A 187 -4.59 2.73 -10.12
CA ASP A 187 -5.36 3.75 -9.39
C ASP A 187 -4.54 4.78 -8.63
N ILE A 188 -3.32 5.07 -9.07
CA ILE A 188 -2.50 6.14 -8.50
C ILE A 188 -2.65 7.39 -9.34
N TYR A 189 -3.10 8.46 -8.71
CA TYR A 189 -3.38 9.72 -9.36
C TYR A 189 -2.58 10.86 -8.74
N LYS A 190 -2.06 11.75 -9.57
CA LYS A 190 -1.66 13.09 -9.17
C LYS A 190 -2.86 14.02 -9.37
N THR A 191 -3.19 14.80 -8.36
CA THR A 191 -4.27 15.79 -8.39
C THR A 191 -3.76 17.17 -7.97
N ASP A 192 -4.55 18.20 -8.24
CA ASP A 192 -4.28 19.56 -7.79
C ASP A 192 -4.99 19.81 -6.45
N VAL A 193 -5.85 20.81 -6.36
CA VAL A 193 -6.56 21.16 -5.11
C VAL A 193 -7.94 20.50 -5.02
N GLN A 194 -8.54 20.55 -3.84
CA GLN A 194 -9.94 20.19 -3.64
C GLN A 194 -10.84 21.20 -4.34
N SER A 195 -11.89 20.70 -4.99
CA SER A 195 -12.97 21.51 -5.58
C SER A 195 -13.68 22.33 -4.50
N THR A 196 -14.06 23.57 -4.81
CA THR A 196 -14.93 24.40 -3.96
C THR A 196 -16.36 23.89 -3.93
N THR A 197 -16.78 23.18 -4.98
CA THR A 197 -18.11 22.55 -5.07
C THR A 197 -18.07 21.16 -4.46
N THR A 198 -19.03 20.88 -3.58
CA THR A 198 -19.28 19.56 -2.99
C THR A 198 -20.47 18.87 -3.66
N LYS A 199 -20.47 17.54 -3.64
CA LYS A 199 -21.62 16.71 -4.03
C LYS A 199 -21.99 15.82 -2.85
N SER A 200 -23.28 15.64 -2.61
CA SER A 200 -23.79 14.72 -1.59
C SER A 200 -23.74 13.29 -2.11
N TRP A 201 -23.20 12.38 -1.31
CA TRP A 201 -23.11 10.94 -1.60
C TRP A 201 -23.72 10.13 -0.46
N PRO A 202 -24.47 9.04 -0.74
CA PRO A 202 -24.93 8.12 0.30
C PRO A 202 -23.74 7.52 1.07
N GLN A 203 -23.85 7.38 2.39
CA GLN A 203 -22.77 6.82 3.20
C GLN A 203 -22.38 5.40 2.78
N ASP A 204 -23.34 4.58 2.35
CA ASP A 204 -23.08 3.20 1.94
C ASP A 204 -22.24 3.15 0.66
N ALA A 205 -22.49 4.06 -0.29
CA ALA A 205 -21.68 4.19 -1.49
C ALA A 205 -20.23 4.58 -1.15
N VAL A 206 -20.04 5.50 -0.20
CA VAL A 206 -18.70 5.90 0.27
C VAL A 206 -18.02 4.76 1.04
N ARG A 207 -18.76 4.00 1.85
CA ARG A 207 -18.22 2.88 2.63
C ARG A 207 -17.71 1.75 1.73
N ASN A 208 -18.38 1.49 0.62
CA ASN A 208 -18.02 0.47 -0.35
C ASN A 208 -16.91 0.92 -1.32
N ALA A 209 -16.58 2.21 -1.34
CA ALA A 209 -15.54 2.76 -2.19
C ALA A 209 -14.12 2.52 -1.63
N PRO A 210 -13.10 2.35 -2.48
CA PRO A 210 -11.72 2.23 -2.03
C PRO A 210 -11.26 3.48 -1.27
N ARG A 211 -10.90 3.31 0.01
CA ARG A 211 -10.27 4.38 0.79
C ARG A 211 -8.86 4.62 0.29
N CYS A 212 -8.46 5.89 0.23
CA CYS A 212 -7.18 6.32 -0.31
C CYS A 212 -6.29 7.01 0.72
N LEU A 213 -4.99 6.83 0.55
CA LEU A 213 -3.98 7.71 1.12
C LEU A 213 -3.80 8.92 0.21
N GLN A 214 -3.90 10.11 0.80
CA GLN A 214 -3.62 11.38 0.13
C GLN A 214 -2.31 11.94 0.69
N LEU A 215 -1.29 12.04 -0.15
CA LEU A 215 0.03 12.58 0.21
C LEU A 215 0.23 13.96 -0.44
N PRO A 216 0.61 15.00 0.32
CA PRO A 216 1.00 16.28 -0.25
C PRO A 216 2.17 16.13 -1.23
N TYR A 217 2.06 16.74 -2.41
CA TYR A 217 3.12 16.71 -3.41
C TYR A 217 3.10 17.97 -4.27
N LYS A 218 4.13 18.82 -4.12
CA LYS A 218 4.21 20.14 -4.78
C LYS A 218 2.93 20.95 -4.49
N LYS A 219 2.27 21.49 -5.53
CA LYS A 219 1.04 22.31 -5.44
C LYS A 219 -0.26 21.47 -5.40
N GLY A 220 -0.18 20.19 -5.05
CA GLY A 220 -1.33 19.29 -5.06
C GLY A 220 -1.07 18.02 -4.26
N PHE A 221 -1.66 16.91 -4.69
CA PHE A 221 -1.58 15.64 -3.97
C PHE A 221 -1.26 14.46 -4.89
N VAL A 222 -0.70 13.41 -4.30
CA VAL A 222 -0.72 12.06 -4.87
C VAL A 222 -1.70 11.22 -4.07
N VAL A 223 -2.64 10.61 -4.77
CA VAL A 223 -3.71 9.80 -4.19
C VAL A 223 -3.51 8.36 -4.59
N THR A 224 -3.51 7.48 -3.59
CA THR A 224 -3.19 6.07 -3.75
C THR A 224 -4.15 5.23 -2.91
N PRO A 225 -4.95 4.31 -3.51
CA PRO A 225 -5.82 3.42 -2.76
C PRO A 225 -5.07 2.54 -1.77
N LEU A 226 -5.68 2.37 -0.60
CA LEU A 226 -5.24 1.45 0.44
C LEU A 226 -5.73 0.05 0.08
N LEU A 227 -4.82 -0.93 0.08
CA LEU A 227 -5.12 -2.30 -0.33
C LEU A 227 -5.71 -3.15 0.82
N HIS A 228 -5.62 -2.68 2.07
CA HIS A 228 -5.95 -3.46 3.28
C HIS A 228 -7.33 -3.24 3.86
N LEU A 229 -8.13 -2.35 3.27
CA LEU A 229 -9.44 -2.00 3.80
C LEU A 229 -10.59 -2.54 2.94
N GLN A 230 -10.28 -3.41 1.98
CA GLN A 230 -11.26 -4.16 1.20
C GLN A 230 -11.45 -5.52 1.86
N GLY A 231 -12.22 -5.53 2.95
CA GLY A 231 -12.60 -6.72 3.72
C GLY A 231 -13.78 -6.40 4.61
#